data_AF-A0AA38VCW2-F1
#
_entry.id   AF-A0AA38VCW2-F1
#
_cell.length_a   1.000
_cell.length_b   1.000
_cell.length_c   1.000
_cell.angle_alpha   90.00
_cell.angle_beta   90.00
_cell.angle_gamma   90.00
#
_symmetry.space_group_name_H-M   'P 1'
#
loop_
_entity.id
_entity.type
_entity.pdbx_description
1 polymer ?
#
loop_
_entity_poly.entity_id
_entity_poly.type
_entity_poly.pdbx_seq_one_letter_code
_entity_poly.pdbx_strand_id
1 'polypeptide(L)'
;MKIVNSLAILAASALALALAAPHHHTNQTAPAIATLDALLPQFGVVAGTNKDSANNCQGINLAGKITAIQCQCPPDRTAFLKKLSKALGAGKVSVPDASGEIHEFKIRFSTTAPAGDAAANRDRATAALTVLQNFDGLFGKGCPAVSVPNFQSMQGSGLRVDRQLVPPT
;
A
#
# COMPACT_ATOMS: atom_id res chain seq x y z
N MET A 1 -9.78 81.32 17.88
CA MET A 1 -9.11 80.30 17.04
C MET A 1 -8.78 79.11 17.92
N LYS A 2 -9.39 77.94 17.67
CA LYS A 2 -9.35 76.76 18.54
C LYS A 2 -8.28 75.76 18.07
N ILE A 3 -7.24 75.65 18.89
CA ILE A 3 -6.59 74.45 19.47
C ILE A 3 -6.62 73.13 18.64
N VAL A 4 -5.40 72.68 18.34
CA VAL A 4 -4.89 71.35 17.93
C VAL A 4 -5.49 70.15 18.69
N ASN A 5 -5.63 68.99 18.03
CA ASN A 5 -5.00 67.76 18.54
C ASN A 5 -5.01 66.61 17.52
N SER A 6 -3.81 66.13 17.18
CA SER A 6 -3.58 64.91 16.40
C SER A 6 -3.76 63.68 17.30
N LEU A 7 -4.63 62.74 16.93
CA LEU A 7 -4.67 61.42 17.54
C LEU A 7 -3.77 60.45 16.77
N ALA A 8 -2.74 59.94 17.43
CA ALA A 8 -1.97 58.78 17.01
C ALA A 8 -2.73 57.49 17.40
N ILE A 9 -2.96 56.60 16.44
CA ILE A 9 -3.54 55.27 16.68
C ILE A 9 -2.39 54.26 16.68
N LEU A 10 -2.08 53.71 17.86
CA LEU A 10 -1.18 52.58 18.03
C LEU A 10 -1.93 51.29 17.66
N ALA A 11 -1.55 50.66 16.55
CA ALA A 11 -1.99 49.31 16.20
C ALA A 11 -1.12 48.28 16.94
N ALA A 12 -1.73 47.50 17.84
CA ALA A 12 -1.06 46.40 18.52
C ALA A 12 -1.12 45.14 17.64
N SER A 13 0.04 44.68 17.18
CA SER A 13 0.20 43.40 16.47
C SER A 13 0.20 42.24 17.47
N ALA A 14 -0.82 41.39 17.42
CA ALA A 14 -0.85 40.14 18.18
C ALA A 14 -0.07 39.05 17.42
N LEU A 15 1.10 38.66 17.94
CA LEU A 15 1.82 37.46 17.51
C LEU A 15 1.08 36.22 18.07
N ALA A 16 0.37 35.49 17.22
CA ALA A 16 -0.17 34.18 17.59
C ALA A 16 0.97 33.15 17.60
N LEU A 17 1.43 32.74 18.79
CA LEU A 17 2.25 31.54 18.94
C LEU A 17 1.38 30.32 18.66
N ALA A 18 1.47 29.76 17.46
CA ALA A 18 0.99 28.41 17.20
C ALA A 18 1.89 27.42 17.96
N LEU A 19 1.43 26.93 19.11
CA LEU A 19 1.99 25.72 19.70
C LEU A 19 1.74 24.58 18.71
N ALA A 20 2.80 24.14 18.03
CA ALA A 20 2.78 22.86 17.34
C ALA A 20 2.45 21.79 18.39
N ALA A 21 1.26 21.20 18.30
CA ALA A 21 0.92 20.05 19.12
C ALA A 21 1.98 18.97 18.89
N PRO A 22 2.45 18.28 19.94
CA PRO A 22 3.38 17.19 19.77
C PRO A 22 2.75 16.16 18.84
N HIS A 23 3.42 15.85 17.72
CA HIS A 23 3.09 14.68 16.93
C HIS A 23 3.33 13.46 17.82
N HIS A 24 2.27 13.02 18.50
CA HIS A 24 2.25 11.71 19.12
C HIS A 24 2.46 10.68 17.99
N HIS A 25 3.68 10.16 17.90
CA HIS A 25 3.90 8.81 17.40
C HIS A 25 3.12 7.90 18.34
N THR A 26 1.84 7.69 18.05
CA THR A 26 1.14 6.53 18.56
C THR A 26 1.98 5.33 18.12
N ASN A 27 2.38 4.49 19.07
CA ASN A 27 2.86 3.15 18.73
C ASN A 27 1.74 2.49 17.94
N GLN A 28 1.75 2.61 16.62
CA GLN A 28 0.78 1.98 15.74
C GLN A 28 1.06 0.48 15.82
N THR A 29 0.31 -0.20 16.67
CA THR A 29 0.35 -1.65 16.74
C THR A 29 0.04 -2.20 15.36
N ALA A 30 0.92 -3.08 14.86
CA ALA A 30 0.75 -3.71 13.56
C ALA A 30 -0.64 -4.38 13.48
N PRO A 31 -1.40 -4.18 12.38
CA PRO A 31 -2.73 -4.76 12.26
C PRO A 31 -2.71 -6.28 12.30
N ALA A 32 -3.74 -6.89 12.89
CA ALA A 32 -3.90 -8.34 12.90
C ALA A 32 -4.08 -8.92 11.50
N ILE A 33 -3.51 -10.11 11.25
CA ILE A 33 -3.53 -10.79 9.94
C ILE A 33 -4.96 -11.04 9.46
N ALA A 34 -5.85 -11.51 10.33
CA ALA A 34 -7.25 -11.76 9.99
C ALA A 34 -7.97 -10.49 9.52
N THR A 35 -7.69 -9.34 10.14
CA THR A 35 -8.24 -8.05 9.72
C THR A 35 -7.75 -7.66 8.33
N LEU A 36 -6.46 -7.86 8.04
CA LEU A 36 -5.89 -7.56 6.72
C LEU A 36 -6.48 -8.47 5.63
N ASP A 37 -6.60 -9.77 5.91
CA ASP A 37 -7.18 -10.74 4.98
C ASP A 37 -8.65 -10.43 4.67
N ALA A 38 -9.40 -9.99 5.69
CA ALA A 38 -10.79 -9.55 5.54
C ALA A 38 -10.95 -8.23 4.79
N LEU A 39 -9.88 -7.48 4.50
CA LEU A 39 -9.92 -6.18 3.80
C LEU A 39 -9.30 -6.20 2.40
N LEU A 40 -8.60 -7.28 2.04
CA LEU A 40 -7.98 -7.47 0.73
C LEU A 40 -8.68 -8.60 -0.03
N PRO A 41 -8.80 -8.52 -1.36
CA PRO A 41 -9.30 -9.67 -2.13
C PRO A 41 -8.28 -10.82 -2.12
N GLN A 42 -8.67 -12.01 -2.56
CA GLN A 42 -7.75 -13.09 -2.91
C GLN A 42 -6.88 -12.68 -4.10
N PHE A 43 -5.72 -13.31 -4.30
CA PHE A 43 -4.77 -12.89 -5.35
C PHE A 43 -5.35 -13.00 -6.77
N GLY A 44 -6.18 -14.01 -7.02
CA GLY A 44 -6.79 -14.27 -8.32
C GLY A 44 -5.95 -15.11 -9.29
N VAL A 45 -4.71 -15.43 -8.89
CA VAL A 45 -3.81 -16.42 -9.52
C VAL A 45 -3.30 -17.34 -8.40
N VAL A 46 -3.08 -18.62 -8.71
CA VAL A 46 -2.46 -19.58 -7.79
C VAL A 46 -0.99 -19.77 -8.20
N ALA A 47 -0.07 -19.86 -7.25
CA ALA A 47 1.33 -20.10 -7.53
C ALA A 47 1.51 -21.42 -8.31
N GLY A 48 2.47 -21.48 -9.23
CA GLY A 48 2.71 -22.68 -10.03
C GLY A 48 1.72 -22.91 -11.18
N THR A 49 0.74 -22.02 -11.40
CA THR A 49 -0.27 -22.20 -12.45
C THR A 49 0.35 -22.26 -13.85
N ASN A 50 0.05 -23.33 -14.58
CA ASN A 50 0.34 -23.52 -16.01
C ASN A 50 1.82 -23.30 -16.35
N LYS A 51 2.70 -24.05 -15.69
CA LYS A 51 4.15 -23.98 -15.87
C LYS A 51 4.56 -24.36 -17.30
N ASP A 52 5.35 -23.52 -17.95
CA ASP A 52 5.87 -23.74 -19.31
C ASP A 52 7.20 -24.51 -19.32
N SER A 53 7.70 -24.82 -20.52
CA SER A 53 8.97 -25.53 -20.73
C SER A 53 10.21 -24.72 -20.31
N ALA A 54 10.09 -23.41 -20.15
CA ALA A 54 11.14 -22.52 -19.66
C ALA A 54 11.05 -22.30 -18.14
N ASN A 55 10.17 -23.02 -17.44
CA ASN A 55 9.89 -22.90 -16.01
C ASN A 55 9.23 -21.58 -15.57
N ASN A 56 8.56 -20.86 -16.48
CA ASN A 56 7.69 -19.75 -16.10
C ASN A 56 6.27 -20.26 -15.83
N CYS A 57 5.52 -19.50 -15.05
CA CYS A 57 4.10 -19.74 -14.79
C CYS A 57 3.25 -18.58 -15.34
N GLN A 58 1.93 -18.73 -15.30
CA GLN A 58 1.01 -17.75 -15.87
C GLN A 58 0.46 -16.79 -14.82
N GLY A 59 0.66 -15.49 -15.06
CA GLY A 59 -0.13 -14.40 -14.49
C GLY A 59 -1.03 -13.78 -15.56
N ILE A 60 -1.75 -12.73 -15.19
CA ILE A 60 -2.65 -12.02 -16.10
C ILE A 60 -2.66 -10.53 -15.77
N ASN A 61 -2.63 -9.69 -16.81
CA ASN A 61 -2.74 -8.24 -16.63
C ASN A 61 -4.22 -7.78 -16.67
N LEU A 62 -4.45 -6.50 -16.39
CA LEU A 62 -5.81 -5.93 -16.39
C LEU A 62 -6.50 -5.91 -17.76
N ALA A 63 -5.74 -6.06 -18.86
CA ALA A 63 -6.29 -6.22 -20.20
C ALA A 63 -6.68 -7.68 -20.53
N GLY A 64 -6.52 -8.61 -19.57
CA GLY A 64 -6.82 -10.03 -19.77
C GLY A 64 -5.73 -10.80 -20.51
N LYS A 65 -4.55 -10.21 -20.73
CA LYS A 65 -3.44 -10.88 -21.42
C LYS A 65 -2.63 -11.72 -20.43
N ILE A 66 -2.48 -13.01 -20.73
CA ILE A 66 -1.58 -13.92 -20.02
C ILE A 66 -0.14 -13.41 -20.13
N THR A 67 0.53 -13.32 -18.99
CA THR A 67 1.90 -12.80 -18.85
C THR A 67 2.73 -13.79 -18.06
N ALA A 68 3.94 -14.10 -18.53
CA ALA A 68 4.86 -14.97 -17.82
C ALA A 68 5.26 -14.35 -16.46
N ILE A 69 5.21 -15.15 -15.41
CA ILE A 69 5.66 -14.81 -14.05
C ILE A 69 6.54 -15.92 -13.50
N GLN A 70 7.27 -15.62 -12.44
CA GLN A 70 7.99 -16.63 -11.68
C GLN A 70 7.01 -17.58 -10.98
N CYS A 71 7.29 -18.89 -10.96
CA CYS A 71 6.32 -19.87 -10.47
C CYS A 71 6.03 -19.81 -8.96
N GLN A 72 6.92 -19.22 -8.17
CA GLN A 72 6.68 -18.92 -6.76
C GLN A 72 5.72 -17.74 -6.54
N CYS A 73 5.27 -17.08 -7.62
CA CYS A 73 4.34 -15.96 -7.55
C CYS A 73 2.90 -16.40 -7.90
N PRO A 74 1.88 -15.91 -7.15
CA PRO A 74 2.01 -15.07 -5.95
C PRO A 74 2.61 -15.81 -4.74
N PRO A 75 3.14 -15.11 -3.73
CA PRO A 75 3.73 -15.74 -2.55
C PRO A 75 2.66 -16.44 -1.70
N ASP A 76 3.08 -17.21 -0.68
CA ASP A 76 2.14 -17.69 0.33
C ASP A 76 1.35 -16.51 0.95
N ARG A 77 0.04 -16.67 1.04
CA ARG A 77 -0.89 -15.62 1.47
C ARG A 77 -0.61 -15.17 2.90
N THR A 78 -0.32 -16.11 3.79
CA THR A 78 -0.07 -15.80 5.21
C THR A 78 1.28 -15.10 5.39
N ALA A 79 2.32 -15.57 4.69
CA ALA A 79 3.63 -14.91 4.66
C ALA A 79 3.52 -13.48 4.11
N PHE A 80 2.75 -13.28 3.04
CA PHE A 80 2.42 -11.95 2.49
C PHE A 80 1.78 -11.04 3.54
N LEU A 81 0.70 -11.48 4.18
CA LEU A 81 0.00 -10.66 5.17
C LEU A 81 0.86 -10.35 6.40
N LYS A 82 1.76 -11.25 6.80
CA LYS A 82 2.74 -11.00 7.88
C LYS A 82 3.68 -9.85 7.51
N LYS A 83 4.22 -9.83 6.28
CA LYS A 83 5.07 -8.72 5.83
C LYS A 83 4.28 -7.42 5.68
N LEU A 84 3.04 -7.50 5.19
CA LEU A 84 2.15 -6.33 5.11
C LEU A 84 1.86 -5.74 6.50
N SER A 85 1.46 -6.58 7.47
CA SER A 85 1.23 -6.17 8.86
C SER A 85 2.44 -5.46 9.44
N LYS A 86 3.65 -6.02 9.27
CA LYS A 86 4.91 -5.39 9.71
C LYS A 86 5.13 -4.02 9.05
N ALA A 87 4.97 -3.93 7.73
CA ALA A 87 5.13 -2.67 7.01
C ALA A 87 4.13 -1.61 7.46
N LEU A 88 2.89 -2.00 7.75
CA LEU A 88 1.85 -1.10 8.25
C LEU A 88 2.15 -0.62 9.67
N GLY A 89 2.64 -1.48 10.56
CA GLY A 89 3.12 -1.05 11.88
C GLY A 89 4.28 -0.05 11.81
N ALA A 90 5.10 -0.13 10.75
CA ALA A 90 6.16 0.84 10.49
C ALA A 90 5.69 2.09 9.71
N GLY A 91 4.47 2.08 9.16
CA GLY A 91 3.97 3.12 8.24
C GLY A 91 4.71 3.20 6.89
N LYS A 92 5.60 2.25 6.60
CA LYS A 92 6.45 2.24 5.40
C LYS A 92 6.98 0.85 5.06
N VAL A 93 7.36 0.66 3.80
CA VAL A 93 8.26 -0.40 3.35
C VAL A 93 9.66 0.21 3.27
N SER A 94 10.66 -0.44 3.87
CA SER A 94 12.06 -0.02 3.84
C SER A 94 12.91 -1.24 3.47
N VAL A 95 13.56 -1.21 2.31
CA VAL A 95 14.32 -2.33 1.75
C VAL A 95 15.61 -1.84 1.09
N PRO A 96 16.75 -2.54 1.24
CA PRO A 96 17.96 -2.21 0.51
C PRO A 96 17.85 -2.59 -0.97
N ASP A 97 18.60 -1.90 -1.83
CA ASP A 97 18.93 -2.41 -3.15
C ASP A 97 20.22 -3.26 -3.15
N ALA A 98 20.70 -3.64 -4.35
CA ALA A 98 21.88 -4.48 -4.50
C ALA A 98 23.20 -3.81 -4.03
N SER A 99 23.22 -2.48 -3.93
CA SER A 99 24.37 -1.71 -3.42
C SER A 99 24.32 -1.50 -1.91
N GLY A 100 23.19 -1.81 -1.28
CA GLY A 100 22.93 -1.57 0.14
C GLY A 100 22.26 -0.23 0.44
N GLU A 101 21.95 0.59 -0.57
CA GLU A 101 21.17 1.82 -0.39
C GLU A 101 19.74 1.48 0.04
N ILE A 102 19.22 2.18 1.05
CA ILE A 102 17.90 1.94 1.61
C ILE A 102 16.83 2.75 0.86
N HIS A 103 15.87 2.05 0.28
CA HIS A 103 14.70 2.61 -0.39
C HIS A 103 13.49 2.57 0.55
N GLU A 104 12.83 3.72 0.73
CA GLU A 104 11.64 3.83 1.59
C GLU A 104 10.37 4.25 0.83
N PHE A 105 9.29 3.51 1.06
CA PHE A 105 7.97 3.77 0.48
C PHE A 105 6.97 3.97 1.61
N LYS A 106 6.46 5.20 1.77
CA LYS A 106 5.35 5.47 2.68
C LYS A 106 4.10 4.76 2.16
N ILE A 107 3.38 4.09 3.05
CA ILE A 107 2.15 3.37 2.70
C ILE A 107 0.99 3.82 3.57
N ARG A 108 -0.22 3.75 2.99
CA ARG A 108 -1.48 4.09 3.66
C ARG A 108 -2.40 2.88 3.60
N PHE A 109 -3.03 2.55 4.71
CA PHE A 109 -4.00 1.45 4.78
C PHE A 109 -4.97 1.72 5.91
N SER A 110 -6.23 1.97 5.59
CA SER A 110 -7.27 2.11 6.61
C SER A 110 -7.81 0.74 7.01
N THR A 111 -7.73 0.39 8.29
CA THR A 111 -8.37 -0.81 8.85
C THR A 111 -9.80 -0.56 9.33
N THR A 112 -10.23 0.71 9.37
CA THR A 112 -11.52 1.13 9.95
C THR A 112 -12.49 1.68 8.92
N ALA A 113 -12.01 2.14 7.75
CA ALA A 113 -12.88 2.58 6.68
C ALA A 113 -13.77 1.42 6.20
N PRO A 114 -15.01 1.70 5.76
CA PRO A 114 -15.90 0.67 5.23
C PRO A 114 -15.25 -0.17 4.13
N ALA A 115 -15.65 -1.44 4.01
CA ALA A 115 -15.12 -2.34 2.98
C ALA A 115 -15.43 -1.87 1.54
N GLY A 116 -16.52 -1.11 1.36
CA GLY A 116 -16.91 -0.52 0.07
C GLY A 116 -16.32 0.85 -0.23
N ASP A 117 -15.49 1.42 0.66
CA ASP A 117 -14.86 2.72 0.41
C ASP A 117 -13.79 2.60 -0.69
N ALA A 118 -14.10 3.15 -1.86
CA ALA A 118 -13.24 3.05 -3.03
C ALA A 118 -11.88 3.74 -2.83
N ALA A 119 -11.82 4.87 -2.12
CA ALA A 119 -10.56 5.56 -1.86
C ALA A 119 -9.70 4.75 -0.87
N ALA A 120 -10.30 4.27 0.20
CA ALA A 120 -9.60 3.40 1.16
C ALA A 120 -9.11 2.10 0.49
N ASN A 121 -9.89 1.51 -0.41
CA ASN A 121 -9.50 0.31 -1.14
C ASN A 121 -8.34 0.54 -2.11
N ARG A 122 -8.28 1.69 -2.77
CA ARG A 122 -7.11 2.06 -3.58
C ARG A 122 -5.85 2.21 -2.74
N ASP A 123 -5.95 2.84 -1.57
CA ASP A 123 -4.86 2.93 -0.60
C ASP A 123 -4.41 1.53 -0.12
N ARG A 124 -5.37 0.67 0.28
CA ARG A 124 -5.12 -0.72 0.71
C ARG A 124 -4.40 -1.52 -0.36
N ALA A 125 -4.88 -1.47 -1.60
CA ALA A 125 -4.28 -2.16 -2.74
C ALA A 125 -2.88 -1.65 -3.05
N THR A 126 -2.67 -0.32 -2.97
CA THR A 126 -1.36 0.28 -3.19
C THR A 126 -0.36 -0.19 -2.15
N ALA A 127 -0.71 -0.16 -0.86
CA ALA A 127 0.15 -0.69 0.20
C ALA A 127 0.47 -2.17 0.00
N ALA A 128 -0.53 -2.98 -0.34
CA ALA A 128 -0.37 -4.40 -0.63
C ALA A 128 0.58 -4.66 -1.81
N LEU A 129 0.45 -3.91 -2.91
CA LEU A 129 1.30 -4.03 -4.09
C LEU A 129 2.73 -3.56 -3.82
N THR A 130 2.93 -2.49 -3.04
CA THR A 130 4.28 -2.05 -2.62
C THR A 130 4.99 -3.14 -1.81
N VAL A 131 4.30 -3.80 -0.88
CA VAL A 131 4.87 -4.92 -0.12
C VAL A 131 5.15 -6.12 -1.03
N LEU A 132 4.25 -6.44 -1.96
CA LEU A 132 4.41 -7.56 -2.88
C LEU A 132 5.64 -7.41 -3.78
N GLN A 133 5.84 -6.21 -4.35
CA GLN A 133 6.95 -5.94 -5.27
C GLN A 133 8.31 -5.94 -4.58
N ASN A 134 8.33 -5.77 -3.25
CA ASN A 134 9.52 -5.81 -2.41
C ASN A 134 9.50 -7.02 -1.46
N PHE A 135 8.72 -8.06 -1.80
CA PHE A 135 8.40 -9.14 -0.88
C PHE A 135 9.64 -9.90 -0.41
N ASP A 136 10.68 -10.06 -1.22
CA ASP A 136 11.89 -10.79 -0.84
C ASP A 136 12.86 -9.96 0.01
N GLY A 137 12.49 -8.72 0.35
CA GLY A 137 13.25 -7.84 1.21
C GLY A 137 14.34 -7.04 0.50
N LEU A 138 14.38 -7.09 -0.83
CA LEU A 138 15.23 -6.23 -1.66
C LEU A 138 14.37 -5.37 -2.58
N PHE A 139 14.85 -4.17 -2.90
CA PHE A 139 14.16 -3.24 -3.77
C PHE A 139 13.81 -3.87 -5.13
N GLY A 140 12.51 -3.90 -5.43
CA GLY A 140 11.96 -4.47 -6.67
C GLY A 140 12.14 -5.99 -6.83
N LYS A 141 12.57 -6.70 -5.77
CA LYS A 141 12.65 -8.15 -5.74
C LYS A 141 11.48 -8.71 -4.95
N GLY A 142 10.47 -9.13 -5.69
CA GLY A 142 9.28 -9.76 -5.17
C GLY A 142 8.41 -10.21 -6.33
N CYS A 143 7.11 -10.31 -6.09
CA CYS A 143 6.19 -10.78 -7.12
C CYS A 143 5.64 -9.61 -7.95
N PRO A 144 5.59 -9.76 -9.28
CA PRO A 144 5.04 -8.73 -10.15
C PRO A 144 3.52 -8.63 -9.93
N ALA A 145 2.96 -7.44 -10.13
CA ALA A 145 1.55 -7.18 -9.85
C ALA A 145 0.59 -8.06 -10.67
N VAL A 146 1.00 -8.52 -11.85
CA VAL A 146 0.23 -9.48 -12.70
C VAL A 146 0.09 -10.89 -12.10
N SER A 147 0.79 -11.18 -10.99
CA SER A 147 0.58 -12.39 -10.18
C SER A 147 -0.55 -12.24 -9.15
N VAL A 148 -1.08 -11.02 -8.97
CA VAL A 148 -2.16 -10.69 -8.04
C VAL A 148 -3.22 -9.78 -8.69
N PRO A 149 -3.80 -10.15 -9.84
CA PRO A 149 -4.64 -9.28 -10.64
C PRO A 149 -5.81 -8.61 -9.88
N ASN A 150 -6.34 -9.24 -8.84
CA ASN A 150 -7.40 -8.62 -8.02
C ASN A 150 -6.88 -7.41 -7.22
N PHE A 151 -5.62 -7.39 -6.80
CA PHE A 151 -5.00 -6.21 -6.17
C PHE A 151 -4.81 -5.09 -7.19
N GLN A 152 -4.33 -5.40 -8.40
CA GLN A 152 -4.21 -4.42 -9.47
C GLN A 152 -5.57 -3.80 -9.82
N SER A 153 -6.60 -4.63 -9.91
CA SER A 153 -7.96 -4.19 -10.19
C SER A 153 -8.49 -3.27 -9.09
N MET A 154 -8.29 -3.63 -7.83
CA MET A 154 -8.70 -2.82 -6.68
C MET A 154 -7.91 -1.50 -6.58
N GLN A 155 -6.63 -1.49 -6.96
CA GLN A 155 -5.84 -0.25 -7.03
C GLN A 155 -6.39 0.73 -8.07
N GLY A 156 -6.81 0.24 -9.23
CA GLY A 156 -7.36 1.10 -10.29
C GLY A 156 -8.80 1.54 -10.00
N SER A 157 -9.65 0.60 -9.57
CA SER A 157 -11.10 0.83 -9.45
C SER A 157 -11.57 1.23 -8.06
N GLY A 158 -10.85 0.84 -7.00
CA GLY A 158 -11.34 0.88 -5.61
C GLY A 158 -12.38 -0.19 -5.29
N LEU A 159 -12.73 -1.06 -6.25
CA LEU A 159 -13.67 -2.15 -6.05
C LEU A 159 -12.91 -3.41 -5.62
N ARG A 160 -13.32 -3.99 -4.49
CA ARG A 160 -12.87 -5.31 -4.09
C ARG A 160 -13.64 -6.36 -4.88
N VAL A 161 -12.92 -7.14 -5.67
CA VAL A 161 -13.47 -8.25 -6.43
C VAL A 161 -12.64 -9.49 -6.16
N ASP A 162 -13.32 -10.58 -5.80
CA ASP A 162 -12.72 -11.88 -5.54
C ASP A 162 -13.04 -12.81 -6.73
N ARG A 163 -12.12 -12.85 -7.71
CA ARG A 163 -12.22 -13.74 -8.88
C ARG A 163 -10.93 -14.53 -9.06
N GLN A 164 -11.06 -15.81 -9.40
CA GLN A 164 -9.95 -16.59 -9.94
C GLN A 164 -9.89 -16.34 -11.45
N LEU A 165 -8.78 -15.77 -11.93
CA LEU A 165 -8.67 -15.22 -13.29
C LEU A 165 -7.76 -16.05 -14.19
N VAL A 166 -6.88 -16.88 -13.62
CA VAL A 166 -6.13 -17.89 -14.35
C VAL A 166 -6.51 -19.25 -13.76
N PRO A 167 -7.36 -20.04 -14.44
CA PRO A 167 -7.66 -21.38 -14.01
C PRO A 167 -6.44 -22.30 -14.22
N PRO A 168 -6.15 -23.22 -13.29
CA PRO A 168 -5.17 -24.26 -13.53
C PRO A 168 -5.68 -25.19 -14.65
N THR A 169 -4.81 -25.47 -15.62
CA THR A 169 -5.04 -26.46 -16.69
C THR A 169 -4.38 -27.79 -16.33
#